data_AF-A0A840UWM1-F1
#
_entry.id   AF-A0A840UWM1-F1
#
_cell.length_a   1.000
_cell.length_b   1.000
_cell.length_c   1.000
_cell.angle_alpha   90.00
_cell.angle_beta   90.00
_cell.angle_gamma   90.00
#
_symmetry.space_group_name_H-M   'P 1'
#
loop_
_entity.id
_entity.type
_entity.pdbx_description
1 polymer ?
#
loop_
_entity_poly.entity_id
_entity_poly.type
_entity_poly.pdbx_seq_one_letter_code
_entity_poly.pdbx_strand_id
1 'polypeptide(L)'
;MKCARSFLISADMMRSQPTRHIAFIGTHTPRRCGIATFTAAICEAIAEEFPDSSCFAGAVNDRAEGYDYPPSVRFEIDQNDPDSYTRAAEFLHINNVEVVSVQHEFGIYGGPAGSNLLGFLDQLKKPVVTTLHTVLKAPDTAQREVMSRLDRLSERFVVMAERGQRLLVEDYGVDPAKIDLIPHGVIDMPFVDSNFYKDVFDAEGKTVLLTFGLLSPNKGIETAIEALPAILAENPELVYLVVGATHPHLVATQGEVYRESLEALAVTLGVSEQVVFHDRFVPVDELKEFIGGADIYLTPYRNEEQITSGTLAYTFGAGKAIVSTPYWHARELLAGDRGVLVPFADASAIAAAVNDLLEHPTRMTAMRKRAWKEGRNMIWPEVARRYMESFDRARAGLSVPAVTGMDRRSYPIPAVKLDHLFRMTDHTGIFQHAIYSVPNYHEAYCTDDNARAFIYTVFHEREHGPDPAIDRLASTYLAFLWYAFDANTRRFRNFMNHERHWLESKGSEDSHARALWAVGTALGHSQNEGFRNLSALLFQRGLEPVKHFSSPRAWAFTLVAIHEYLHAFCGDR
;
A
#
# COMPACT_ATOMS: atom_id res chain seq x y z
N MET A 1 -19.10 -31.35 35.34
CA MET A 1 -19.29 -29.94 34.93
C MET A 1 -17.92 -29.44 34.52
N LYS A 2 -17.59 -29.44 33.22
CA LYS A 2 -17.89 -28.42 32.19
C LYS A 2 -17.15 -27.08 32.45
N CYS A 3 -16.44 -26.64 31.41
CA CYS A 3 -15.84 -25.32 31.15
C CYS A 3 -14.38 -25.09 31.58
N ALA A 4 -13.46 -25.56 30.73
CA ALA A 4 -12.20 -24.88 30.43
C ALA A 4 -11.70 -25.35 29.03
N ARG A 5 -12.45 -24.99 27.98
CA ARG A 5 -12.00 -25.00 26.58
C ARG A 5 -12.59 -23.73 25.94
N SER A 6 -11.81 -23.10 25.06
CA SER A 6 -11.95 -21.71 24.56
C SER A 6 -11.31 -20.72 25.54
N PHE A 7 -10.14 -20.10 25.28
CA PHE A 7 -9.70 -19.44 24.06
C PHE A 7 -8.22 -19.73 23.77
N LEU A 8 -7.96 -20.69 22.90
CA LEU A 8 -6.74 -20.72 22.10
C LEU A 8 -7.25 -20.74 20.67
N ILE A 9 -7.32 -19.56 20.06
CA ILE A 9 -7.52 -19.44 18.61
C ILE A 9 -6.30 -20.14 18.02
N SER A 10 -6.50 -21.32 17.43
CA SER A 10 -5.41 -22.04 16.80
C SER A 10 -4.89 -21.20 15.63
N ALA A 11 -3.58 -21.28 15.34
CA ALA A 11 -2.99 -20.66 14.16
C ALA A 11 -3.67 -21.10 12.85
N ASP A 12 -4.39 -22.23 12.85
CA ASP A 12 -5.21 -22.67 11.72
C ASP A 12 -6.50 -21.84 11.54
N MET A 13 -7.02 -21.21 12.59
CA MET A 13 -8.25 -20.39 12.51
C MET A 13 -7.99 -18.96 11.99
N MET A 14 -6.74 -18.47 12.04
CA MET A 14 -6.32 -17.23 11.35
C MET A 14 -6.06 -17.44 9.86
N ARG A 15 -5.85 -18.69 9.40
CA ARG A 15 -5.64 -19.02 7.98
C ARG A 15 -6.92 -19.05 7.15
N SER A 16 -8.09 -18.86 7.77
CA SER A 16 -9.39 -19.09 7.11
C SER A 16 -10.29 -17.85 7.01
N GLN A 17 -9.82 -16.65 7.37
CA GLN A 17 -10.60 -15.43 7.16
C GLN A 17 -9.98 -14.56 6.07
N PRO A 18 -10.77 -14.16 5.05
CA PRO A 18 -10.29 -13.30 3.98
C PRO A 18 -9.80 -11.97 4.56
N THR A 19 -8.79 -11.40 3.91
CA THR A 19 -8.23 -10.10 4.26
C THR A 19 -9.29 -9.01 4.20
N ARG A 20 -9.47 -8.28 5.31
CA ARG A 20 -10.56 -7.31 5.49
C ARG A 20 -10.16 -5.87 5.24
N HIS A 21 -8.89 -5.49 5.45
CA HIS A 21 -8.46 -4.10 5.26
C HIS A 21 -7.31 -4.01 4.27
N ILE A 22 -7.58 -3.51 3.07
CA ILE A 22 -6.65 -3.52 1.94
C ILE A 22 -6.44 -2.09 1.45
N ALA A 23 -5.18 -1.69 1.32
CA ALA A 23 -4.82 -0.41 0.72
C ALA A 23 -4.11 -0.63 -0.63
N PHE A 24 -4.55 0.06 -1.68
CA PHE A 24 -3.92 0.06 -2.99
C PHE A 24 -3.07 1.32 -3.17
N ILE A 25 -1.83 1.17 -3.62
CA ILE A 25 -0.91 2.29 -3.83
C ILE A 25 -0.48 2.31 -5.30
N GLY A 26 -0.66 3.44 -5.96
CA GLY A 26 -0.32 3.61 -7.37
C GLY A 26 -0.93 4.88 -7.95
N THR A 27 -0.93 5.01 -9.27
CA THR A 27 -1.75 6.03 -9.91
C THR A 27 -3.23 5.65 -9.84
N HIS A 28 -4.13 6.63 -9.88
CA HIS A 28 -5.57 6.41 -9.83
C HIS A 28 -6.31 7.39 -10.75
N THR A 29 -7.50 7.02 -11.24
CA THR A 29 -8.38 7.95 -11.97
C THR A 29 -8.74 9.14 -11.07
N PRO A 30 -8.80 10.38 -11.59
CA PRO A 30 -8.94 10.77 -13.00
C PRO A 30 -7.61 10.98 -13.76
N ARG A 31 -6.45 10.62 -13.19
CA ARG A 31 -5.18 10.63 -13.95
C ARG A 31 -5.32 9.71 -15.17
N ARG A 32 -5.04 10.24 -16.36
CA ARG A 32 -5.23 9.55 -17.65
C ARG A 32 -4.02 8.65 -17.96
N CYS A 33 -3.97 7.47 -17.36
CA CYS A 33 -3.00 6.42 -17.72
C CYS A 33 -3.55 5.01 -17.47
N GLY A 34 -2.95 4.00 -18.10
CA GLY A 34 -3.41 2.61 -18.00
C GLY A 34 -3.34 2.03 -16.58
N ILE A 35 -2.30 2.39 -15.82
CA ILE A 35 -2.14 1.93 -14.43
C ILE A 35 -3.18 2.58 -13.53
N ALA A 36 -3.55 3.84 -13.78
CA ALA A 36 -4.62 4.51 -13.03
C ALA A 36 -5.97 3.81 -13.20
N THR A 37 -6.27 3.38 -14.43
CA THR A 37 -7.47 2.58 -14.71
C THR A 37 -7.39 1.19 -14.09
N PHE A 38 -6.20 0.56 -14.07
CA PHE A 38 -6.00 -0.74 -13.44
C PHE A 38 -6.21 -0.67 -11.93
N THR A 39 -5.56 0.28 -11.24
CA THR A 39 -5.69 0.47 -9.77
C THR A 39 -7.13 0.69 -9.36
N ALA A 40 -7.85 1.55 -10.09
CA ALA A 40 -9.26 1.81 -9.83
C ALA A 40 -10.10 0.54 -10.00
N ALA A 41 -9.93 -0.16 -11.13
CA ALA A 41 -10.72 -1.34 -11.45
C ALA A 41 -10.44 -2.53 -10.50
N ILE A 42 -9.20 -2.78 -10.09
CA ILE A 42 -8.91 -3.86 -9.12
C ILE A 42 -9.42 -3.51 -7.72
N CYS A 43 -9.33 -2.24 -7.32
CA CYS A 43 -9.88 -1.79 -6.03
C CYS A 43 -11.41 -1.96 -5.98
N GLU A 44 -12.10 -1.58 -7.06
CA GLU A 44 -13.54 -1.75 -7.21
C GLU A 44 -13.93 -3.25 -7.28
N ALA A 45 -13.23 -4.04 -8.09
CA ALA A 45 -13.50 -5.46 -8.25
C ALA A 45 -13.38 -6.24 -6.93
N ILE A 46 -12.39 -5.92 -6.08
CA ILE A 46 -12.28 -6.55 -4.76
C ILE A 46 -13.40 -6.07 -3.84
N ALA A 47 -13.76 -4.79 -3.86
CA ALA A 47 -14.86 -4.26 -3.04
C ALA A 47 -16.22 -4.88 -3.42
N GLU A 48 -16.46 -5.14 -4.71
CA GLU A 48 -17.66 -5.80 -5.20
C GLU A 48 -17.70 -7.30 -4.88
N GLU A 49 -16.59 -8.02 -5.12
CA GLU A 49 -16.51 -9.47 -4.92
C GLU A 49 -16.43 -9.83 -3.43
N PHE A 50 -15.88 -8.96 -2.59
CA PHE A 50 -15.72 -9.17 -1.14
C PHE A 50 -16.30 -8.00 -0.32
N PRO A 51 -17.63 -7.88 -0.18
CA PRO A 51 -18.30 -6.76 0.49
C PRO A 51 -17.93 -6.56 1.97
N ASP A 52 -17.46 -7.61 2.64
CA ASP A 52 -16.99 -7.57 4.03
C ASP A 52 -15.57 -6.96 4.16
N SER A 53 -14.91 -6.69 3.03
CA SER A 53 -13.56 -6.11 2.97
C SER A 53 -13.63 -4.62 2.68
N SER A 54 -12.98 -3.83 3.52
CA SER A 54 -12.72 -2.41 3.29
C SER A 54 -11.50 -2.24 2.40
N CYS A 55 -11.73 -1.68 1.21
CA CYS A 55 -10.69 -1.37 0.23
C CYS A 55 -10.64 0.14 -0.02
N PHE A 56 -9.43 0.69 -0.10
CA PHE A 56 -9.21 2.07 -0.50
C PHE A 56 -7.88 2.25 -1.20
N ALA A 57 -7.70 3.39 -1.88
CA ALA A 57 -6.49 3.73 -2.60
C ALA A 57 -5.74 4.92 -1.98
N GLY A 58 -4.42 4.92 -2.12
CA GLY A 58 -3.54 6.07 -1.99
C GLY A 58 -2.98 6.42 -3.36
N ALA A 59 -3.30 7.62 -3.87
CA ALA A 59 -2.99 7.99 -5.25
C ALA A 59 -1.65 8.75 -5.35
N VAL A 60 -0.80 8.36 -6.30
CA VAL A 60 0.48 9.04 -6.58
C VAL A 60 0.29 10.10 -7.66
N ASN A 61 0.57 11.35 -7.28
CA ASN A 61 0.43 12.55 -8.07
C ASN A 61 1.72 12.92 -8.80
N ASP A 62 1.58 13.34 -10.05
CA ASP A 62 2.64 13.92 -10.88
C ASP A 62 2.61 15.45 -10.96
N ARG A 63 1.64 16.08 -10.28
CA ARG A 63 1.46 17.53 -10.23
C ARG A 63 1.06 17.98 -8.83
N ALA A 64 1.50 19.17 -8.43
CA ALA A 64 1.35 19.68 -7.08
C ALA A 64 -0.11 19.96 -6.71
N GLU A 65 -0.96 20.28 -7.68
CA GLU A 65 -2.39 20.56 -7.46
C GLU A 65 -3.22 19.29 -7.20
N GLY A 66 -2.65 18.10 -7.39
CA GLY A 66 -3.37 16.84 -7.27
C GLY A 66 -4.45 16.65 -8.33
N TYR A 67 -5.39 15.75 -8.08
CA TYR A 67 -6.54 15.49 -8.96
C TYR A 67 -7.84 15.45 -8.16
N ASP A 68 -8.97 15.65 -8.84
CA ASP A 68 -10.29 15.49 -8.23
C ASP A 68 -10.63 14.00 -8.08
N TYR A 69 -10.10 13.40 -7.02
CA TYR A 69 -10.19 11.97 -6.76
C TYR A 69 -11.54 11.56 -6.16
N PRO A 70 -12.05 10.35 -6.48
CA PRO A 70 -13.26 9.82 -5.84
C PRO A 70 -13.01 9.47 -4.36
N PRO A 71 -14.06 9.32 -3.53
CA PRO A 71 -13.93 9.00 -2.10
C PRO A 71 -13.22 7.67 -1.78
N SER A 72 -13.05 6.79 -2.76
CA SER A 72 -12.26 5.56 -2.64
C SER A 72 -10.75 5.84 -2.51
N VAL A 73 -10.28 7.00 -2.99
CA VAL A 73 -8.94 7.52 -2.71
C VAL A 73 -8.98 8.24 -1.37
N ARG A 74 -8.22 7.76 -0.39
CA ARG A 74 -8.25 8.26 1.00
C ARG A 74 -7.14 9.26 1.31
N PHE A 75 -6.07 9.22 0.55
CA PHE A 75 -4.93 10.12 0.67
C PHE A 75 -4.15 10.18 -0.64
N GLU A 76 -3.32 11.21 -0.75
CA GLU A 76 -2.52 11.49 -1.93
C GLU A 76 -1.03 11.47 -1.55
N ILE A 77 -0.19 11.05 -2.49
CA ILE A 77 1.26 11.03 -2.38
C ILE A 77 1.80 11.89 -3.52
N ASP A 78 2.58 12.93 -3.20
CA ASP A 78 3.31 13.67 -4.23
C ASP A 78 4.58 12.89 -4.57
N GLN A 79 4.73 12.51 -5.85
CA GLN A 79 5.84 11.66 -6.31
C GLN A 79 7.22 12.28 -6.07
N ASN A 80 7.30 13.60 -5.92
CA ASN A 80 8.55 14.33 -5.74
C ASN A 80 8.78 14.80 -4.29
N ASP A 81 7.86 14.53 -3.35
CA ASP A 81 7.97 14.90 -1.93
C ASP A 81 8.19 13.64 -1.05
N PRO A 82 9.43 13.36 -0.61
CA PRO A 82 9.73 12.28 0.32
C PRO A 82 8.93 12.32 1.63
N ASP A 83 8.55 13.50 2.13
CA ASP A 83 7.77 13.61 3.36
C ASP A 83 6.32 13.15 3.13
N SER A 84 5.81 13.26 1.91
CA SER A 84 4.48 12.74 1.52
C SER A 84 4.41 11.22 1.65
N TYR A 85 5.48 10.53 1.26
CA TYR A 85 5.63 9.10 1.45
C TYR A 85 5.66 8.70 2.93
N THR A 86 6.35 9.46 3.78
CA THR A 86 6.36 9.23 5.23
C THR A 86 4.97 9.39 5.84
N ARG A 87 4.25 10.48 5.53
CA ARG A 87 2.87 10.70 5.99
C ARG A 87 1.92 9.58 5.52
N ALA A 88 2.10 9.10 4.29
CA ALA A 88 1.32 7.98 3.76
C ALA A 88 1.55 6.69 4.55
N ALA A 89 2.80 6.36 4.91
CA ALA A 89 3.10 5.18 5.72
C ALA A 89 2.44 5.27 7.12
N GLU A 90 2.51 6.44 7.76
CA GLU A 90 1.87 6.71 9.05
C GLU A 90 0.34 6.56 8.96
N PHE A 91 -0.28 7.11 7.91
CA PHE A 91 -1.71 6.99 7.65
C PHE A 91 -2.14 5.51 7.58
N LEU A 92 -1.38 4.66 6.87
CA LEU A 92 -1.67 3.24 6.74
C LEU A 92 -1.50 2.48 8.07
N HIS A 93 -0.58 2.90 8.95
CA HIS A 93 -0.42 2.31 10.28
C HIS A 93 -1.62 2.62 11.18
N ILE A 94 -2.16 3.83 11.12
CA ILE A 94 -3.29 4.28 11.93
C ILE A 94 -4.60 3.58 11.52
N ASN A 95 -4.80 3.31 10.22
CA ASN A 95 -6.06 2.79 9.67
C ASN A 95 -6.17 1.25 9.65
N ASN A 96 -5.43 0.55 10.50
CA ASN A 96 -5.46 -0.92 10.65
C ASN A 96 -5.41 -1.72 9.34
N VAL A 97 -4.67 -1.22 8.34
CA VAL A 97 -4.48 -1.92 7.06
C VAL A 97 -3.78 -3.26 7.31
N GLU A 98 -4.26 -4.31 6.67
CA GLU A 98 -3.73 -5.68 6.81
C GLU A 98 -2.77 -6.04 5.68
N VAL A 99 -2.99 -5.54 4.47
CA VAL A 99 -2.12 -5.73 3.29
C VAL A 99 -2.06 -4.44 2.46
N VAL A 100 -0.89 -4.15 1.92
CA VAL A 100 -0.68 -3.04 0.97
C VAL A 100 -0.39 -3.61 -0.42
N SER A 101 -1.24 -3.29 -1.39
CA SER A 101 -1.13 -3.70 -2.80
C SER A 101 -0.52 -2.56 -3.62
N VAL A 102 0.72 -2.73 -4.10
CA VAL A 102 1.46 -1.69 -4.81
C VAL A 102 1.42 -1.94 -6.32
N GLN A 103 1.06 -0.93 -7.10
CA GLN A 103 1.07 -0.94 -8.56
C GLN A 103 2.37 -0.32 -9.06
N HIS A 104 3.36 -1.16 -9.35
CA HIS A 104 4.71 -0.70 -9.66
C HIS A 104 4.93 -0.48 -11.17
N GLU A 105 5.46 0.70 -11.48
CA GLU A 105 6.10 1.07 -12.73
C GLU A 105 7.17 2.13 -12.41
N PHE A 106 8.29 2.11 -13.13
CA PHE A 106 9.51 2.86 -12.78
C PHE A 106 9.35 4.39 -12.84
N GLY A 107 8.37 4.90 -13.59
CA GLY A 107 8.08 6.33 -13.76
C GLY A 107 7.03 6.91 -12.82
N ILE A 108 6.39 6.12 -11.95
CA ILE A 108 5.28 6.59 -11.10
C ILE A 108 5.75 7.34 -9.85
N TYR A 109 6.80 6.84 -9.19
CA TYR A 109 7.07 7.18 -7.79
C TYR A 109 8.13 8.26 -7.60
N GLY A 110 8.62 8.89 -8.67
CA GLY A 110 9.70 9.88 -8.59
C GLY A 110 11.03 9.32 -8.08
N GLY A 111 12.06 10.16 -8.09
CA GLY A 111 13.45 9.71 -7.90
C GLY A 111 13.96 8.81 -9.04
N PRO A 112 15.24 8.41 -9.02
CA PRO A 112 15.79 7.49 -10.02
C PRO A 112 15.01 6.17 -10.06
N ALA A 113 14.38 5.89 -11.21
CA ALA A 113 13.59 4.68 -11.44
C ALA A 113 12.50 4.39 -10.38
N GLY A 114 11.90 5.43 -9.78
CA GLY A 114 10.82 5.25 -8.80
C GLY A 114 11.32 4.99 -7.38
N SER A 115 12.59 5.27 -7.08
CA SER A 115 13.23 4.94 -5.80
C SER A 115 12.54 5.50 -4.55
N ASN A 116 11.74 6.57 -4.64
CA ASN A 116 11.06 7.11 -3.45
C ASN A 116 10.04 6.11 -2.87
N LEU A 117 9.51 5.21 -3.70
CA LEU A 117 8.68 4.09 -3.24
C LEU A 117 9.40 3.26 -2.18
N LEU A 118 10.70 3.03 -2.33
CA LEU A 118 11.48 2.20 -1.40
C LEU A 118 11.52 2.81 0.00
N GLY A 119 11.59 4.15 0.09
CA GLY A 119 11.55 4.87 1.37
C GLY A 119 10.20 4.78 2.07
N PHE A 120 9.10 4.69 1.30
CA PHE A 120 7.77 4.37 1.82
C PHE A 120 7.69 2.93 2.32
N LEU A 121 8.13 1.97 1.50
CA LEU A 121 8.06 0.54 1.84
C LEU A 121 8.93 0.17 3.05
N ASP A 122 10.11 0.79 3.21
CA ASP A 122 10.97 0.61 4.40
C ASP A 122 10.28 0.98 5.71
N GLN A 123 9.33 1.92 5.66
CA GLN A 123 8.58 2.39 6.83
C GLN A 123 7.33 1.55 7.10
N LEU A 124 6.88 0.75 6.13
CA LEU A 124 5.71 -0.10 6.31
C LEU A 124 6.03 -1.32 7.17
N LYS A 125 5.17 -1.55 8.17
CA LYS A 125 5.17 -2.77 9.01
C LYS A 125 4.07 -3.74 8.59
N LYS A 126 3.60 -3.63 7.34
CA LYS A 126 2.47 -4.35 6.78
C LYS A 126 2.96 -5.20 5.61
N PRO A 127 2.40 -6.39 5.37
CA PRO A 127 2.77 -7.22 4.24
C PRO A 127 2.44 -6.49 2.93
N VAL A 128 3.37 -6.55 1.98
CA VAL A 128 3.27 -5.85 0.70
C VAL A 128 3.15 -6.87 -0.43
N VAL A 129 2.16 -6.67 -1.29
CA VAL A 129 2.01 -7.39 -2.56
C VAL A 129 2.25 -6.41 -3.70
N THR A 130 3.26 -6.63 -4.52
CA THR A 130 3.64 -5.70 -5.60
C THR A 130 3.25 -6.27 -6.95
N THR A 131 2.33 -5.59 -7.64
CA THR A 131 2.01 -5.86 -9.04
C THR A 131 3.01 -5.13 -9.93
N LEU A 132 3.75 -5.89 -10.75
CA LEU A 132 4.74 -5.36 -11.67
C LEU A 132 4.09 -5.16 -13.05
N HIS A 133 3.85 -3.91 -13.44
CA HIS A 133 3.32 -3.57 -14.77
C HIS A 133 4.39 -3.63 -15.87
N THR A 134 5.66 -3.52 -15.46
CA THR A 134 6.84 -3.61 -16.33
C THR A 134 7.88 -4.51 -15.67
N VAL A 135 8.45 -5.44 -16.43
CA VAL A 135 9.61 -6.27 -16.04
C VAL A 135 10.62 -6.21 -17.18
N LEU A 136 11.78 -5.61 -16.93
CA LEU A 136 12.77 -5.34 -17.97
C LEU A 136 13.76 -6.49 -18.09
N LYS A 137 14.11 -6.90 -19.31
CA LYS A 137 15.16 -7.90 -19.54
C LYS A 137 16.55 -7.32 -19.27
N ALA A 138 16.77 -6.07 -19.67
CA ALA A 138 18.04 -5.36 -19.50
C ALA A 138 17.83 -4.08 -18.68
N PRO A 139 17.60 -4.19 -17.36
CA PRO A 139 17.45 -3.02 -16.51
C PRO A 139 18.79 -2.27 -16.39
N ASP A 140 18.72 -0.94 -16.31
CA ASP A 140 19.85 -0.12 -15.90
C ASP A 140 20.18 -0.33 -14.41
N THR A 141 21.25 0.33 -13.93
CA THR A 141 21.69 0.20 -12.54
C THR A 141 20.62 0.61 -11.53
N ALA A 142 19.90 1.71 -11.77
CA ALA A 142 18.88 2.21 -10.85
C ALA A 142 17.66 1.29 -10.82
N GLN A 143 17.21 0.84 -11.99
CA GLN A 143 16.10 -0.12 -12.14
C GLN A 143 16.44 -1.45 -11.47
N ARG A 144 17.68 -1.93 -11.59
CA ARG A 144 18.14 -3.16 -10.93
C ARG A 144 18.16 -3.02 -9.41
N GLU A 145 18.60 -1.86 -8.90
CA GLU A 145 18.59 -1.58 -7.47
C GLU A 145 17.17 -1.55 -6.91
N VAL A 146 16.24 -0.87 -7.59
CA VAL A 146 14.82 -0.83 -7.23
C VAL A 146 14.23 -2.23 -7.17
N MET A 147 14.43 -3.04 -8.21
CA MET A 147 13.91 -4.42 -8.22
C MET A 147 14.50 -5.30 -7.11
N SER A 148 15.79 -5.18 -6.82
CA SER A 148 16.45 -5.91 -5.72
C SER A 148 15.89 -5.51 -4.35
N ARG A 149 15.59 -4.22 -4.15
CA ARG A 149 14.97 -3.72 -2.93
C ARG A 149 13.51 -4.11 -2.81
N LEU A 150 12.74 -4.06 -3.90
CA LEU A 150 11.36 -4.55 -3.93
C LEU A 150 11.30 -6.02 -3.55
N ASP A 151 12.22 -6.87 -4.02
CA ASP A 151 12.22 -8.27 -3.62
C ASP A 151 12.37 -8.43 -2.10
N ARG A 152 13.19 -7.61 -1.45
CA ARG A 152 13.32 -7.67 0.01
C ARG A 152 12.10 -7.14 0.77
N LEU A 153 11.37 -6.20 0.19
CA LEU A 153 10.31 -5.44 0.87
C LEU A 153 8.90 -5.96 0.55
N SER A 154 8.75 -6.73 -0.52
CA SER A 154 7.49 -7.32 -0.94
C SER A 154 7.43 -8.80 -0.54
N GLU A 155 6.33 -9.19 0.09
CA GLU A 155 6.07 -10.59 0.41
C GLU A 155 5.75 -11.39 -0.85
N ARG A 156 5.07 -10.75 -1.80
CA ARG A 156 4.66 -11.37 -3.06
C ARG A 156 4.75 -10.40 -4.22
N PHE A 157 4.99 -10.95 -5.41
CA PHE A 157 4.90 -10.27 -6.69
C PHE A 157 3.75 -10.81 -7.50
N VAL A 158 2.99 -9.91 -8.13
CA VAL A 158 2.03 -10.26 -9.16
C VAL A 158 2.58 -9.85 -10.52
N VAL A 159 2.62 -10.79 -11.45
CA VAL A 159 2.92 -10.57 -12.86
C VAL A 159 1.79 -11.09 -13.73
N MET A 160 1.60 -10.48 -14.90
CA MET A 160 0.45 -10.76 -15.78
C MET A 160 0.80 -11.61 -17.01
N ALA A 161 2.08 -12.00 -17.15
CA ALA A 161 2.60 -12.80 -18.26
C ALA A 161 3.67 -13.78 -17.77
N GLU A 162 3.71 -14.97 -18.36
CA GLU A 162 4.70 -16.02 -18.04
C GLU A 162 6.12 -15.55 -18.33
N ARG A 163 6.30 -14.70 -19.36
CA ARG A 163 7.58 -14.05 -19.63
C ARG A 163 8.05 -13.19 -18.46
N GLY A 164 7.16 -12.44 -17.82
CA GLY A 164 7.48 -11.64 -16.64
C GLY A 164 7.92 -12.51 -15.47
N GLN A 165 7.21 -13.62 -15.22
CA GLN A 165 7.60 -14.61 -14.20
C GLN A 165 8.99 -15.18 -14.48
N ARG A 166 9.26 -15.59 -15.73
CA ARG A 166 10.59 -16.12 -16.11
C ARG A 166 11.69 -15.10 -15.90
N LEU A 167 11.51 -13.84 -16.32
CA LEU A 167 12.50 -12.79 -16.10
C LEU A 167 12.77 -12.59 -14.60
N LEU A 168 11.74 -12.58 -13.75
CA LEU A 168 11.92 -12.45 -12.29
C LEU A 168 12.79 -13.57 -11.70
N VAL A 169 12.59 -14.81 -12.15
CA VAL A 169 13.36 -15.96 -11.67
C VAL A 169 14.77 -15.98 -12.27
N GLU A 170 14.88 -15.86 -13.59
CA GLU A 170 16.12 -16.06 -14.34
C GLU A 170 17.07 -14.86 -14.24
N ASP A 171 16.56 -13.63 -14.39
CA ASP A 171 17.36 -12.41 -14.49
C ASP A 171 17.45 -11.61 -13.17
N TYR A 172 16.44 -11.73 -12.30
CA TYR A 172 16.39 -11.04 -11.01
C TYR A 172 16.60 -11.96 -9.79
N GLY A 173 16.53 -13.29 -9.96
CA GLY A 173 16.76 -14.25 -8.88
C GLY A 173 15.67 -14.28 -7.80
N VAL A 174 14.45 -13.83 -8.11
CA VAL A 174 13.31 -13.85 -7.19
C VAL A 174 12.85 -15.29 -6.94
N ASP A 175 12.58 -15.61 -5.68
CA ASP A 175 12.02 -16.92 -5.29
C ASP A 175 10.68 -17.17 -6.00
N PRO A 176 10.54 -18.25 -6.80
CA PRO A 176 9.28 -18.61 -7.45
C PRO A 176 8.07 -18.69 -6.51
N ALA A 177 8.27 -19.02 -5.22
CA ALA A 177 7.17 -19.09 -4.24
C ALA A 177 6.53 -17.72 -3.95
N LYS A 178 7.25 -16.62 -4.22
CA LYS A 178 6.77 -15.24 -4.06
C LYS A 178 6.02 -14.74 -5.28
N ILE A 179 6.05 -15.43 -6.41
CA ILE A 179 5.49 -14.94 -7.67
C ILE A 179 4.12 -15.56 -7.89
N ASP A 180 3.11 -14.72 -8.10
CA ASP A 180 1.78 -15.10 -8.56
C ASP A 180 1.58 -14.64 -9.99
N LEU A 181 1.18 -15.57 -10.86
CA LEU A 181 0.76 -15.27 -12.22
C LEU A 181 -0.74 -14.99 -12.22
N ILE A 182 -1.11 -13.72 -12.18
CA ILE A 182 -2.50 -13.26 -12.20
C ILE A 182 -2.69 -12.43 -13.47
N PRO A 183 -3.58 -12.83 -14.40
CA PRO A 183 -3.74 -12.12 -15.67
C PRO A 183 -4.27 -10.70 -15.43
N HIS A 184 -4.09 -9.84 -16.44
CA HIS A 184 -4.71 -8.53 -16.43
C HIS A 184 -6.24 -8.65 -16.38
N GLY A 185 -6.89 -7.86 -15.51
CA GLY A 185 -8.35 -7.83 -15.39
C GLY A 185 -9.04 -7.31 -16.64
N VAL A 186 -10.13 -7.95 -17.05
CA VAL A 186 -10.93 -7.56 -18.21
C VAL A 186 -12.39 -7.30 -17.86
N ILE A 187 -13.02 -6.45 -18.66
CA ILE A 187 -14.46 -6.20 -18.56
C ILE A 187 -15.20 -7.49 -18.93
N ASP A 188 -16.23 -7.82 -18.15
CA ASP A 188 -17.13 -8.92 -18.48
C ASP A 188 -18.05 -8.53 -19.65
N MET A 189 -17.71 -9.01 -20.85
CA MET A 189 -18.55 -8.82 -22.05
C MET A 189 -19.10 -10.17 -22.53
N PRO A 190 -20.39 -10.21 -22.93
CA PRO A 190 -20.97 -11.41 -23.53
C PRO A 190 -20.37 -11.69 -24.90
N PHE A 191 -20.33 -12.96 -25.30
CA PHE A 191 -19.92 -13.33 -26.66
C PHE A 191 -21.06 -13.09 -27.65
N VAL A 192 -21.08 -11.90 -28.25
CA VAL A 192 -22.10 -11.48 -29.21
C VAL A 192 -21.50 -11.02 -30.53
N ASP A 193 -22.35 -10.90 -31.55
CA ASP A 193 -21.99 -10.33 -32.83
C ASP A 193 -21.64 -8.84 -32.69
N SER A 194 -20.65 -8.36 -33.44
CA SER A 194 -20.21 -6.97 -33.32
C SER A 194 -21.26 -5.97 -33.79
N ASN A 195 -22.20 -6.39 -34.66
CA ASN A 195 -23.27 -5.52 -35.15
C ASN A 195 -24.20 -5.01 -34.04
N PHE A 196 -24.27 -5.67 -32.88
CA PHE A 196 -25.07 -5.20 -31.73
C PHE A 196 -24.59 -3.86 -31.14
N TYR A 197 -23.38 -3.41 -31.47
CA TYR A 197 -22.76 -2.20 -30.91
C TYR A 197 -22.43 -1.15 -31.98
N LYS A 198 -22.74 -1.39 -33.26
CA LYS A 198 -22.31 -0.51 -34.37
C LYS A 198 -23.17 0.76 -34.53
N ASP A 199 -24.37 0.76 -33.96
CA ASP A 199 -25.32 1.88 -33.96
C ASP A 199 -24.74 3.15 -33.30
N VAL A 200 -23.79 2.99 -32.38
CA VAL A 200 -23.29 4.10 -31.54
C VAL A 200 -22.31 5.03 -32.28
N PHE A 201 -21.75 4.59 -33.41
CA PHE A 201 -20.66 5.33 -34.10
C PHE A 201 -20.80 5.41 -35.62
N ASP A 202 -22.03 5.35 -36.15
CA ASP A 202 -22.30 5.37 -37.60
C ASP A 202 -21.50 4.29 -38.38
N ALA A 203 -21.28 3.15 -37.71
CA ALA A 203 -20.52 2.02 -38.22
C ALA A 203 -21.43 0.89 -38.73
N GLU A 204 -22.74 1.10 -38.77
CA GLU A 204 -23.72 0.14 -39.28
C GLU A 204 -23.36 -0.32 -40.70
N GLY A 205 -23.39 -1.64 -40.92
CA GLY A 205 -23.04 -2.25 -42.21
C GLY A 205 -21.55 -2.22 -42.57
N LYS A 206 -20.70 -1.55 -41.79
CA LYS A 206 -19.26 -1.44 -42.04
C LYS A 206 -18.48 -2.53 -41.32
N THR A 207 -17.32 -2.88 -41.87
CA THR A 207 -16.34 -3.71 -41.14
C THR A 207 -15.45 -2.80 -40.32
N VAL A 208 -15.27 -3.08 -39.03
CA VAL A 208 -14.58 -2.18 -38.10
C VAL A 208 -13.24 -2.76 -37.67
N LEU A 209 -12.15 -2.12 -38.07
CA LEU A 209 -10.84 -2.28 -37.46
C LEU A 209 -10.72 -1.32 -36.28
N LEU A 210 -10.16 -1.78 -35.16
CA LEU A 210 -9.97 -0.95 -33.96
C LEU A 210 -8.52 -0.99 -33.48
N THR A 211 -7.99 0.19 -33.17
CA THR A 211 -6.87 0.38 -32.24
C THR A 211 -7.31 1.38 -31.18
N PHE A 212 -7.00 1.14 -29.91
CA PHE A 212 -7.28 2.11 -28.85
C PHE A 212 -6.19 2.20 -27.79
N GLY A 213 -6.26 3.27 -27.00
CA GLY A 213 -5.33 3.61 -25.92
C GLY A 213 -4.59 4.92 -26.19
N LEU A 214 -3.66 5.29 -25.30
CA LEU A 214 -2.86 6.50 -25.51
C LEU A 214 -1.96 6.36 -26.75
N LEU A 215 -2.09 7.29 -27.69
CA LEU A 215 -1.28 7.29 -28.92
C LEU A 215 0.18 7.61 -28.58
N SER A 216 1.08 6.81 -29.14
CA SER A 216 2.52 7.00 -29.09
C SER A 216 3.17 6.21 -30.24
N PRO A 217 4.39 6.59 -30.69
CA PRO A 217 5.09 5.88 -31.76
C PRO A 217 5.23 4.37 -31.54
N ASN A 218 5.36 3.92 -30.29
CA ASN A 218 5.46 2.49 -29.97
C ASN A 218 4.21 1.68 -30.33
N LYS A 219 3.04 2.33 -30.52
CA LYS A 219 1.80 1.67 -30.94
C LYS A 219 1.81 1.23 -32.40
N GLY A 220 2.70 1.78 -33.23
CA GLY A 220 2.88 1.39 -34.63
C GLY A 220 1.67 1.65 -35.52
N ILE A 221 0.86 2.66 -35.20
CA ILE A 221 -0.39 2.96 -35.92
C ILE A 221 -0.09 3.30 -37.39
N GLU A 222 1.07 3.87 -37.68
CA GLU A 222 1.57 4.12 -39.03
C GLU A 222 1.59 2.85 -39.89
N THR A 223 2.03 1.71 -39.35
CA THR A 223 2.08 0.44 -40.09
C THR A 223 0.68 -0.13 -40.35
N ALA A 224 -0.28 0.13 -39.45
CA ALA A 224 -1.68 -0.20 -39.73
C ALA A 224 -2.26 0.68 -40.85
N ILE A 225 -1.97 1.98 -40.85
CA ILE A 225 -2.42 2.91 -41.91
C ILE A 225 -1.80 2.53 -43.27
N GLU A 226 -0.51 2.17 -43.28
CA GLU A 226 0.19 1.65 -44.47
C GLU A 226 -0.42 0.37 -45.04
N ALA A 227 -1.09 -0.44 -44.22
CA ALA A 227 -1.76 -1.67 -44.65
C ALA A 227 -3.13 -1.41 -45.30
N LEU A 228 -3.78 -0.27 -45.01
CA LEU A 228 -5.15 0.02 -45.43
C LEU A 228 -5.37 0.00 -46.95
N PRO A 229 -4.49 0.53 -47.82
CA PRO A 229 -4.72 0.49 -49.25
C PRO A 229 -4.95 -0.93 -49.79
N ALA A 230 -4.20 -1.91 -49.28
CA ALA A 230 -4.34 -3.31 -49.68
C ALA A 230 -5.58 -3.97 -49.07
N ILE A 231 -5.96 -3.59 -47.85
CA ILE A 231 -7.19 -4.08 -47.20
C ILE A 231 -8.44 -3.56 -47.93
N LEU A 232 -8.48 -2.27 -48.23
CA LEU A 232 -9.61 -1.58 -48.87
C LEU A 232 -9.84 -2.01 -50.33
N ALA A 233 -8.79 -2.51 -51.01
CA ALA A 233 -8.93 -3.07 -52.35
C ALA A 233 -9.87 -4.29 -52.39
N GLU A 234 -9.95 -5.04 -51.29
CA GLU A 234 -10.81 -6.23 -51.16
C GLU A 234 -12.05 -5.95 -50.29
N ASN A 235 -11.96 -4.99 -49.35
CA ASN A 235 -12.98 -4.70 -48.35
C ASN A 235 -13.31 -3.18 -48.33
N PRO A 236 -14.02 -2.64 -49.34
CA PRO A 236 -14.20 -1.20 -49.50
C PRO A 236 -15.06 -0.54 -48.41
N GLU A 237 -15.91 -1.30 -47.73
CA GLU A 237 -16.79 -0.83 -46.64
C GLU A 237 -16.10 -0.85 -45.26
N LEU A 238 -14.79 -1.09 -45.21
CA LEU A 238 -14.04 -1.15 -43.98
C LEU A 238 -13.68 0.25 -43.45
N VAL A 239 -13.80 0.43 -42.14
CA VAL A 239 -13.33 1.62 -41.42
C VAL A 239 -12.34 1.23 -40.33
N TYR A 240 -11.33 2.08 -40.15
CA TYR A 240 -10.34 1.96 -39.11
C TYR A 240 -10.53 3.04 -38.05
N LEU A 241 -10.95 2.62 -36.86
CA LEU A 241 -11.14 3.48 -35.71
C LEU A 241 -9.86 3.51 -34.87
N VAL A 242 -9.29 4.70 -34.69
CA VAL A 242 -8.17 4.97 -33.80
C VAL A 242 -8.68 5.76 -32.59
N VAL A 243 -8.89 5.07 -31.48
CA VAL A 243 -9.60 5.61 -30.30
C VAL A 243 -8.64 5.91 -29.16
N GLY A 244 -8.48 7.20 -28.84
CA GLY A 244 -7.64 7.62 -27.72
C GLY A 244 -7.00 8.97 -27.95
N ALA A 245 -6.60 9.62 -26.85
CA ALA A 245 -5.80 10.84 -26.88
C ALA A 245 -4.31 10.52 -27.07
N THR A 246 -3.53 11.49 -27.56
CA THR A 246 -2.07 11.41 -27.55
C THR A 246 -1.54 11.34 -26.12
N HIS A 247 -0.48 10.56 -25.91
CA HIS A 247 0.08 10.39 -24.57
C HIS A 247 0.42 11.75 -23.95
N PRO A 248 -0.03 12.08 -22.72
CA PRO A 248 0.12 13.42 -22.14
C PRO A 248 1.55 13.95 -22.12
N HIS A 249 2.54 13.06 -21.88
CA HIS A 249 3.95 13.42 -21.93
C HIS A 249 4.45 13.83 -23.33
N LEU A 250 3.92 13.21 -24.39
CA LEU A 250 4.24 13.59 -25.77
C LEU A 250 3.60 14.94 -26.09
N VAL A 251 2.33 15.15 -25.71
CA VAL A 251 1.65 16.44 -25.89
C VAL A 251 2.41 17.56 -25.19
N ALA A 252 2.89 17.33 -23.97
CA ALA A 252 3.64 18.32 -23.20
C ALA A 252 5.00 18.69 -23.82
N THR A 253 5.65 17.76 -24.54
CA THR A 253 7.01 17.95 -25.07
C THR A 253 7.06 18.26 -26.57
N GLN A 254 6.09 17.76 -27.32
CA GLN A 254 6.07 17.74 -28.78
C GLN A 254 4.71 18.17 -29.37
N GLY A 255 3.68 18.41 -28.55
CA GLY A 255 2.32 18.65 -29.03
C GLY A 255 1.70 17.41 -29.69
N GLU A 256 0.81 17.63 -30.66
CA GLU A 256 0.08 16.56 -31.38
C GLU A 256 0.84 16.02 -32.62
N VAL A 257 2.14 16.33 -32.76
CA VAL A 257 2.96 15.99 -33.94
C VAL A 257 2.82 14.54 -34.39
N TYR A 258 2.73 13.59 -33.45
CA TYR A 258 2.55 12.18 -33.82
C TYR A 258 1.18 11.93 -34.47
N ARG A 259 0.09 12.44 -33.90
CA ARG A 259 -1.25 12.30 -34.48
C ARG A 259 -1.34 12.99 -35.84
N GLU A 260 -0.87 14.24 -35.93
CA GLU A 260 -0.83 15.01 -37.17
C GLU A 260 -0.06 14.25 -38.27
N SER A 261 1.04 13.56 -37.91
CA SER A 261 1.78 12.73 -38.86
C SER A 261 1.01 11.51 -39.35
N LEU A 262 0.15 10.90 -38.51
CA LEU A 262 -0.70 9.78 -38.90
C LEU A 262 -1.84 10.23 -39.83
N GLU A 263 -2.44 11.39 -39.56
CA GLU A 263 -3.46 12.00 -40.41
C GLU A 263 -2.87 12.37 -41.78
N ALA A 264 -1.70 12.99 -41.81
CA ALA A 264 -0.99 13.30 -43.05
C ALA A 264 -0.61 12.03 -43.85
N LEU A 265 -0.24 10.95 -43.16
CA LEU A 265 0.01 9.66 -43.79
C LEU A 265 -1.26 9.07 -44.42
N ALA A 266 -2.40 9.11 -43.72
CA ALA A 266 -3.67 8.64 -44.25
C ALA A 266 -4.10 9.42 -45.51
N VAL A 267 -3.89 10.74 -45.53
CA VAL A 267 -4.12 11.58 -46.72
C VAL A 267 -3.17 11.18 -47.86
N THR A 268 -1.88 11.02 -47.56
CA THR A 268 -0.85 10.67 -48.56
C THR A 268 -1.15 9.33 -49.24
N LEU A 269 -1.68 8.36 -48.48
CA LEU A 269 -2.05 7.04 -48.98
C LEU A 269 -3.47 6.98 -49.57
N GLY A 270 -4.23 8.08 -49.52
CA GLY A 270 -5.57 8.16 -50.08
C GLY A 270 -6.64 7.37 -49.29
N VAL A 271 -6.43 7.16 -47.99
CA VAL A 271 -7.31 6.36 -47.11
C VAL A 271 -7.95 7.19 -45.99
N SER A 272 -7.85 8.52 -46.06
CA SER A 272 -8.31 9.43 -44.99
C SER A 272 -9.80 9.29 -44.67
N GLU A 273 -10.65 8.98 -45.66
CA GLU A 273 -12.10 8.81 -45.46
C GLU A 273 -12.44 7.52 -44.68
N GLN A 274 -11.50 6.57 -44.60
CA GLN A 274 -11.67 5.29 -43.92
C GLN A 274 -10.97 5.25 -42.56
N VAL A 275 -10.21 6.29 -42.18
CA VAL A 275 -9.54 6.37 -40.88
C VAL A 275 -10.22 7.41 -40.00
N VAL A 276 -10.79 6.97 -38.89
CA VAL A 276 -11.49 7.85 -37.95
C VAL A 276 -10.70 7.94 -36.66
N PHE A 277 -10.18 9.13 -36.36
CA PHE A 277 -9.50 9.41 -35.11
C PHE A 277 -10.50 9.94 -34.06
N HIS A 278 -10.71 9.18 -32.99
CA HIS A 278 -11.46 9.65 -31.82
C HIS A 278 -10.46 10.20 -30.80
N ASP A 279 -10.12 11.48 -30.95
CA ASP A 279 -9.13 12.18 -30.12
C ASP A 279 -9.66 12.57 -28.73
N ARG A 280 -9.91 11.56 -27.90
CA ARG A 280 -10.19 11.78 -26.48
C ARG A 280 -9.87 10.56 -25.65
N PHE A 281 -9.71 10.80 -24.35
CA PHE A 281 -9.69 9.71 -23.37
C PHE A 281 -11.12 9.22 -23.15
N VAL A 282 -11.39 7.97 -23.53
CA VAL A 282 -12.73 7.38 -23.52
C VAL A 282 -12.99 6.69 -22.16
N PRO A 283 -14.11 6.99 -21.47
CA PRO A 283 -14.52 6.28 -20.25
C PRO A 283 -14.77 4.79 -20.51
N VAL A 284 -14.70 3.98 -19.45
CA VAL A 284 -14.81 2.51 -19.56
C VAL A 284 -16.11 2.07 -20.22
N ASP A 285 -17.26 2.67 -19.90
CA ASP A 285 -18.55 2.27 -20.47
C ASP A 285 -18.63 2.49 -21.97
N GLU A 286 -18.17 3.64 -22.45
CA GLU A 286 -18.12 3.91 -23.89
C GLU A 286 -17.04 3.07 -24.59
N LEU A 287 -15.93 2.77 -23.89
CA LEU A 287 -14.91 1.86 -24.42
C LEU A 287 -15.48 0.46 -24.67
N LYS A 288 -16.46 0.00 -23.87
CA LYS A 288 -17.18 -1.27 -24.11
C LYS A 288 -17.89 -1.26 -25.46
N GLU A 289 -18.46 -0.12 -25.85
CA GLU A 289 -19.17 0.02 -27.12
C GLU A 289 -18.19 -0.02 -28.29
N PHE A 290 -17.05 0.68 -28.22
CA PHE A 290 -16.01 0.59 -29.25
C PHE A 290 -15.47 -0.83 -29.41
N ILE A 291 -15.11 -1.47 -28.30
CA ILE A 291 -14.64 -2.87 -28.32
C ILE A 291 -15.75 -3.77 -28.86
N GLY A 292 -16.98 -3.58 -28.41
CA GLY A 292 -18.17 -4.30 -28.84
C GLY A 292 -18.45 -4.18 -30.34
N GLY A 293 -18.24 -3.01 -30.93
CA GLY A 293 -18.47 -2.73 -32.35
C GLY A 293 -17.33 -3.19 -33.27
N ALA A 294 -16.13 -3.42 -32.73
CA ALA A 294 -14.98 -3.86 -33.52
C ALA A 294 -15.13 -5.29 -34.04
N ASP A 295 -14.75 -5.52 -35.29
CA ASP A 295 -14.65 -6.85 -35.89
C ASP A 295 -13.24 -7.43 -35.67
N ILE A 296 -12.21 -6.62 -35.95
CA ILE A 296 -10.80 -6.98 -35.73
C ILE A 296 -10.11 -5.88 -34.93
N TYR A 297 -9.38 -6.28 -33.89
CA TYR A 297 -8.49 -5.42 -33.13
C TYR A 297 -7.06 -5.54 -33.66
N LEU A 298 -6.44 -4.41 -33.96
CA LEU A 298 -5.05 -4.31 -34.39
C LEU A 298 -4.16 -3.82 -33.25
N THR A 299 -3.00 -4.45 -33.10
CA THR A 299 -1.97 -4.00 -32.15
C THR A 299 -0.57 -4.16 -32.77
N PRO A 300 -0.21 -3.31 -33.75
CA PRO A 300 1.03 -3.41 -34.53
C PRO A 300 2.24 -2.81 -33.80
N TYR A 301 2.41 -3.15 -32.52
CA TYR A 301 3.42 -2.53 -31.66
C TYR A 301 4.82 -2.78 -32.20
N ARG A 302 5.71 -1.81 -32.00
CA ARG A 302 7.07 -1.84 -32.55
C ARG A 302 8.09 -2.56 -31.67
N ASN A 303 7.82 -2.70 -30.37
CA ASN A 303 8.74 -3.26 -29.40
C ASN A 303 8.29 -4.66 -28.94
N GLU A 304 9.22 -5.62 -28.94
CA GLU A 304 8.98 -6.99 -28.48
C GLU A 304 8.81 -7.06 -26.95
N GLU A 305 9.43 -6.16 -26.19
CA GLU A 305 9.57 -6.24 -24.72
C GLU A 305 8.33 -5.85 -23.91
N GLN A 306 7.17 -5.71 -24.55
CA GLN A 306 5.92 -5.38 -23.86
C GLN A 306 5.41 -6.57 -23.03
N ILE A 307 5.60 -6.51 -21.71
CA ILE A 307 5.17 -7.55 -20.76
C ILE A 307 3.65 -7.61 -20.59
N THR A 308 2.97 -6.46 -20.55
CA THR A 308 1.52 -6.38 -20.34
C THR A 308 0.92 -5.33 -21.25
N SER A 309 -0.20 -5.65 -21.90
CA SER A 309 -0.99 -4.69 -22.68
C SER A 309 -2.46 -4.81 -22.27
N GLY A 310 -2.96 -3.80 -21.55
CA GLY A 310 -4.37 -3.76 -21.13
C GLY A 310 -5.35 -3.65 -22.29
N THR A 311 -4.94 -2.99 -23.38
CA THR A 311 -5.79 -2.83 -24.57
C THR A 311 -5.97 -4.17 -25.31
N LEU A 312 -4.90 -4.97 -25.40
CA LEU A 312 -4.96 -6.34 -25.89
C LEU A 312 -5.78 -7.24 -24.95
N ALA A 313 -5.58 -7.12 -23.64
CA ALA A 313 -6.32 -7.92 -22.66
C ALA A 313 -7.83 -7.70 -22.78
N TYR A 314 -8.28 -6.44 -22.83
CA TYR A 314 -9.71 -6.13 -22.97
C TYR A 314 -10.33 -6.69 -24.26
N THR A 315 -9.68 -6.53 -25.42
CA THR A 315 -10.22 -7.06 -26.69
C THR A 315 -10.18 -8.57 -26.77
N PHE A 316 -9.14 -9.18 -26.19
CA PHE A 316 -9.04 -10.64 -26.04
C PHE A 316 -10.17 -11.19 -25.16
N GLY A 317 -10.39 -10.58 -24.00
CA GLY A 317 -11.49 -10.91 -23.07
C GLY A 317 -12.87 -10.77 -23.68
N ALA A 318 -13.06 -9.74 -24.52
CA ALA A 318 -14.28 -9.51 -25.27
C ALA A 318 -14.47 -10.46 -26.48
N GLY A 319 -13.52 -11.35 -26.77
CA GLY A 319 -13.64 -12.30 -27.87
C GLY A 319 -13.56 -11.66 -29.25
N LYS A 320 -12.74 -10.63 -29.40
CA LYS A 320 -12.50 -9.97 -30.70
C LYS A 320 -11.46 -10.73 -31.50
N ALA A 321 -11.53 -10.65 -32.83
CA ALA A 321 -10.45 -11.18 -33.65
C ALA A 321 -9.25 -10.24 -33.51
N ILE A 322 -8.04 -10.78 -33.39
CA ILE A 322 -6.86 -9.98 -33.09
C ILE A 322 -5.78 -10.27 -34.11
N VAL A 323 -5.21 -9.21 -34.68
CA VAL A 323 -3.96 -9.25 -35.45
C VAL A 323 -2.93 -8.41 -34.69
N SER A 324 -1.79 -9.02 -34.36
CA SER A 324 -0.77 -8.40 -33.50
C SER A 324 0.63 -8.66 -34.01
N THR A 325 1.55 -7.75 -33.72
CA THR A 325 2.99 -8.11 -33.74
C THR A 325 3.33 -9.04 -32.57
N PRO A 326 4.40 -9.85 -32.65
CA PRO A 326 4.69 -10.88 -31.67
C PRO A 326 5.48 -10.33 -30.48
N TYR A 327 4.99 -9.30 -29.81
CA TYR A 327 5.50 -8.88 -28.50
C TYR A 327 5.11 -9.90 -27.41
N TRP A 328 5.82 -9.92 -26.29
CA TRP A 328 5.75 -11.02 -25.32
C TRP A 328 4.32 -11.35 -24.87
N HIS A 329 3.54 -10.36 -24.44
CA HIS A 329 2.15 -10.59 -24.02
C HIS A 329 1.25 -11.10 -25.17
N ALA A 330 1.43 -10.60 -26.39
CA ALA A 330 0.66 -11.06 -27.56
C ALA A 330 0.98 -12.51 -27.92
N ARG A 331 2.25 -12.94 -27.83
CA ARG A 331 2.60 -14.35 -28.07
C ARG A 331 1.87 -15.29 -27.13
N GLU A 332 1.79 -14.93 -25.86
CA GLU A 332 1.17 -15.76 -24.83
C GLU A 332 -0.36 -15.79 -24.97
N LEU A 333 -1.00 -14.64 -25.10
CA LEU A 333 -2.46 -14.56 -25.23
C LEU A 333 -2.95 -15.17 -26.56
N LEU A 334 -2.23 -14.99 -27.67
CA LEU A 334 -2.71 -15.41 -28.99
C LEU A 334 -2.30 -16.84 -29.37
N ALA A 335 -1.47 -17.52 -28.55
CA ALA A 335 -1.08 -18.91 -28.79
C ALA A 335 -2.29 -19.85 -28.91
N GLY A 336 -2.17 -20.98 -29.62
CA GLY A 336 -3.28 -21.92 -29.77
C GLY A 336 -4.43 -21.38 -30.65
N ASP A 337 -4.09 -20.62 -31.69
CA ASP A 337 -5.03 -20.08 -32.68
C ASP A 337 -6.09 -19.15 -32.05
N ARG A 338 -5.67 -18.33 -31.07
CA ARG A 338 -6.51 -17.31 -30.41
C ARG A 338 -6.34 -15.91 -31.01
N GLY A 339 -5.46 -15.77 -32.00
CA GLY A 339 -5.21 -14.56 -32.77
C GLY A 339 -4.22 -14.84 -33.90
N VAL A 340 -3.89 -13.81 -34.68
CA VAL A 340 -2.87 -13.87 -35.74
C VAL A 340 -1.68 -13.02 -35.34
N LEU A 341 -0.48 -13.60 -35.47
CA LEU A 341 0.78 -12.89 -35.27
C LEU A 341 1.42 -12.57 -36.62
N VAL A 342 1.79 -11.31 -36.82
CA VAL A 342 2.44 -10.80 -38.04
C VAL A 342 3.80 -10.20 -37.71
N PRO A 343 4.78 -10.19 -38.63
CA PRO A 343 6.09 -9.57 -38.38
C PRO A 343 5.99 -8.10 -37.96
N PHE A 344 7.00 -7.63 -37.21
CA PHE A 344 7.12 -6.22 -36.83
C PHE A 344 7.32 -5.33 -38.07
N ALA A 345 6.65 -4.17 -38.08
CA ALA A 345 6.77 -3.15 -39.13
C ALA A 345 6.50 -3.69 -40.55
N ASP A 346 5.55 -4.63 -40.69
CA ASP A 346 5.18 -5.25 -41.96
C ASP A 346 3.70 -5.00 -42.28
N ALA A 347 3.45 -3.93 -43.03
CA ALA A 347 2.11 -3.54 -43.46
C ALA A 347 1.47 -4.57 -44.40
N SER A 348 2.26 -5.23 -45.25
CA SER A 348 1.77 -6.26 -46.18
C SER A 348 1.29 -7.50 -45.42
N ALA A 349 2.00 -7.91 -44.38
CA ALA A 349 1.57 -9.02 -43.53
C ALA A 349 0.31 -8.69 -42.72
N ILE A 350 0.16 -7.45 -42.24
CA ILE A 350 -1.08 -6.99 -41.60
C ILE A 350 -2.25 -7.09 -42.59
N ALA A 351 -2.08 -6.56 -43.80
CA ALA A 351 -3.13 -6.59 -44.82
C ALA A 351 -3.55 -8.02 -45.17
N ALA A 352 -2.58 -8.91 -45.43
CA ALA A 352 -2.83 -10.30 -45.72
C ALA A 352 -3.59 -11.02 -44.59
N ALA A 353 -3.20 -10.78 -43.33
CA ALA A 353 -3.86 -11.37 -42.17
C ALA A 353 -5.28 -10.87 -41.97
N VAL A 354 -5.53 -9.57 -42.19
CA VAL A 354 -6.87 -8.98 -42.11
C VAL A 354 -7.78 -9.53 -43.21
N ASN A 355 -7.33 -9.51 -44.46
CA ASN A 355 -8.14 -10.01 -45.59
C ASN A 355 -8.45 -11.51 -45.44
N ASP A 356 -7.47 -12.32 -45.02
CA ASP A 356 -7.66 -13.75 -44.74
C ASP A 356 -8.71 -14.02 -43.65
N LEU A 357 -8.75 -13.22 -42.58
CA LEU A 357 -9.78 -13.34 -41.55
C LEU A 357 -11.18 -12.97 -42.06
N LEU A 358 -11.27 -11.91 -42.87
CA LEU A 358 -12.53 -11.43 -43.45
C LEU A 358 -13.08 -12.39 -44.51
N GLU A 359 -12.21 -13.01 -45.30
CA GLU A 359 -12.57 -14.05 -46.29
C GLU A 359 -13.04 -15.35 -45.60
N HIS A 360 -12.55 -15.64 -44.39
CA HIS A 360 -12.83 -16.87 -43.64
C HIS A 360 -13.58 -16.64 -42.31
N PRO A 361 -14.86 -16.18 -42.34
CA PRO A 361 -15.60 -15.79 -41.14
C PRO A 361 -15.82 -16.94 -40.15
N THR A 362 -15.88 -18.19 -40.61
CA THR A 362 -15.96 -19.37 -39.73
C THR A 362 -14.68 -19.54 -38.90
N ARG A 363 -13.51 -19.35 -39.52
CA ARG A 363 -12.23 -19.42 -38.81
C ARG A 363 -12.08 -18.27 -37.83
N MET A 364 -12.42 -17.05 -38.26
CA MET A 364 -12.44 -15.87 -37.41
C MET A 364 -13.36 -16.08 -36.19
N THR A 365 -14.56 -16.61 -36.38
CA THR A 365 -15.51 -16.90 -35.28
C THR A 365 -14.98 -17.96 -34.32
N ALA A 366 -14.34 -19.02 -34.84
CA ALA A 366 -13.72 -20.05 -33.99
C ALA A 366 -12.57 -19.49 -33.14
N MET A 367 -11.72 -18.65 -33.72
CA MET A 367 -10.63 -17.93 -33.05
C MET A 367 -11.15 -17.03 -31.94
N ARG A 368 -12.13 -16.19 -32.27
CA ARG A 368 -12.85 -15.31 -31.33
C ARG A 368 -13.42 -16.08 -30.14
N LYS A 369 -14.08 -17.22 -30.39
CA LYS A 369 -14.66 -18.06 -29.34
C LYS A 369 -13.60 -18.66 -28.42
N ARG A 370 -12.44 -19.08 -28.95
CA ARG A 370 -11.31 -19.56 -28.13
C ARG A 370 -10.74 -18.45 -27.25
N ALA A 371 -10.53 -17.26 -27.81
CA ALA A 371 -10.06 -16.10 -27.05
C ALA A 371 -11.04 -15.73 -25.93
N TRP A 372 -12.35 -15.61 -26.23
CA TRP A 372 -13.39 -15.31 -25.24
C TRP A 372 -13.45 -16.34 -24.12
N LYS A 373 -13.39 -17.64 -24.45
CA LYS A 373 -13.44 -18.72 -23.46
C LYS A 373 -12.26 -18.64 -22.48
N GLU A 374 -11.07 -18.38 -22.99
CA GLU A 374 -9.88 -18.21 -22.15
C GLU A 374 -9.94 -16.91 -21.34
N GLY A 375 -10.40 -15.82 -21.97
CA GLY A 375 -10.61 -14.52 -21.35
C GLY A 375 -11.58 -14.54 -20.16
N ARG A 376 -12.38 -15.60 -19.99
CA ARG A 376 -13.22 -15.76 -18.80
C ARG A 376 -12.44 -15.87 -17.51
N ASN A 377 -11.21 -16.39 -17.56
CA ASN A 377 -10.31 -16.45 -16.42
C ASN A 377 -9.66 -15.10 -16.09
N MET A 378 -9.89 -14.08 -16.94
CA MET A 378 -9.28 -12.76 -16.83
C MET A 378 -10.26 -11.70 -16.34
N ILE A 379 -11.55 -12.03 -16.16
CA ILE A 379 -12.52 -11.02 -15.75
C ILE A 379 -12.23 -10.49 -14.36
N TRP A 380 -12.58 -9.22 -14.12
CA TRP A 380 -12.32 -8.56 -12.84
C TRP A 380 -12.74 -9.36 -11.60
N PRO A 381 -13.93 -10.01 -11.53
CA PRO A 381 -14.28 -10.88 -10.40
C PRO A 381 -13.30 -12.04 -10.16
N GLU A 382 -12.80 -12.68 -11.22
CA GLU A 382 -11.86 -13.79 -11.10
C GLU A 382 -10.46 -13.30 -10.71
N VAL A 383 -10.03 -12.17 -11.28
CA VAL A 383 -8.77 -11.53 -10.91
C VAL A 383 -8.81 -11.06 -9.45
N ALA A 384 -9.93 -10.49 -8.99
CA ALA A 384 -10.13 -10.09 -7.59
C ALA A 384 -9.97 -11.26 -6.62
N ARG A 385 -10.54 -12.44 -6.94
CA ARG A 385 -10.35 -13.65 -6.12
C ARG A 385 -8.89 -14.07 -6.00
N ARG A 386 -8.15 -14.07 -7.12
CA ARG A 386 -6.72 -14.41 -7.14
C ARG A 386 -5.86 -13.40 -6.39
N TYR A 387 -6.20 -12.11 -6.46
CA TYR A 387 -5.55 -11.08 -5.64
C TYR A 387 -5.82 -11.30 -4.15
N MET A 388 -7.07 -11.62 -3.77
CA MET A 388 -7.41 -11.95 -2.38
C MET A 388 -6.62 -13.17 -1.87
N GLU A 389 -6.49 -14.22 -2.67
CA GLU A 389 -5.65 -15.38 -2.34
C GLU A 389 -4.17 -14.98 -2.14
N SER A 390 -3.65 -14.09 -2.98
CA SER A 390 -2.29 -13.54 -2.83
C SER A 390 -2.16 -12.74 -1.52
N PHE A 391 -3.14 -11.91 -1.19
CA PHE A 391 -3.17 -11.13 0.05
C PHE A 391 -3.21 -12.03 1.30
N ASP A 392 -4.05 -13.06 1.29
CA ASP A 392 -4.16 -14.03 2.37
C ASP A 392 -2.84 -14.79 2.56
N ARG A 393 -2.17 -15.18 1.47
CA ARG A 393 -0.84 -15.82 1.50
C ARG A 393 0.24 -14.87 2.03
N ALA A 394 0.22 -13.59 1.62
CA ALA A 394 1.15 -12.58 2.11
C ALA A 394 1.01 -12.38 3.62
N ARG A 395 -0.23 -12.40 4.15
CA ARG A 395 -0.48 -12.35 5.60
C ARG A 395 -0.06 -13.62 6.33
N ALA A 396 -0.30 -14.79 5.74
CA ALA A 396 0.06 -16.08 6.36
C ALA A 396 1.58 -16.29 6.50
N GLY A 397 2.37 -15.64 5.64
CA GLY A 397 3.83 -15.58 5.72
C GLY A 397 4.35 -14.84 6.96
N LEU A 398 3.52 -14.01 7.60
CA LEU A 398 3.81 -13.37 8.88
C LEU A 398 3.62 -14.36 10.04
N SER A 399 4.28 -15.51 10.00
CA SER A 399 4.61 -16.19 11.25
C SER A 399 5.51 -15.23 12.02
N VAL A 400 5.03 -14.74 13.17
CA VAL A 400 5.79 -13.93 14.13
C VAL A 400 7.23 -14.44 14.12
N PRO A 401 8.23 -13.63 13.71
CA PRO A 401 9.60 -14.08 13.78
C PRO A 401 9.85 -14.51 15.21
N ALA A 402 10.25 -15.76 15.40
CA ALA A 402 11.03 -16.10 16.58
C ALA A 402 12.12 -15.03 16.65
N VAL A 403 12.24 -14.36 17.78
CA VAL A 403 13.27 -13.35 18.02
C VAL A 403 14.63 -14.07 17.98
N THR A 404 15.11 -14.37 16.78
CA THR A 404 16.41 -14.96 16.51
C THR A 404 17.29 -13.82 16.05
N GLY A 405 18.15 -13.38 16.97
CA GLY A 405 19.24 -12.47 16.67
C GLY A 405 18.77 -11.12 16.17
N MET A 406 18.39 -10.25 17.11
CA MET A 406 18.34 -8.81 16.84
C MET A 406 19.75 -8.38 16.46
N ASP A 407 20.01 -8.35 15.15
CA ASP A 407 21.19 -7.73 14.59
C ASP A 407 21.18 -6.30 15.12
N ARG A 408 22.18 -5.97 15.94
CA ARG A 408 22.34 -4.66 16.60
C ARG A 408 22.65 -3.62 15.53
N ARG A 409 21.67 -3.30 14.69
CA ARG A 409 21.64 -2.05 13.95
C ARG A 409 21.60 -0.94 14.99
N SER A 410 22.74 -0.29 15.17
CA SER A 410 22.87 0.91 15.99
C SER A 410 22.10 2.04 15.30
N TYR A 411 20.77 2.03 15.43
CA TYR A 411 19.99 3.22 15.17
C TYR A 411 20.39 4.25 16.23
N PRO A 412 20.80 5.46 15.86
CA PRO A 412 21.00 6.51 16.84
C PRO A 412 19.65 6.77 17.50
N ILE A 413 19.52 6.40 18.78
CA ILE A 413 18.34 6.72 19.57
C ILE A 413 18.27 8.26 19.61
N PRO A 414 17.18 8.89 19.15
CA PRO A 414 17.07 10.34 19.17
C PRO A 414 17.19 10.85 20.61
N ALA A 415 17.81 12.01 20.77
CA ALA A 415 17.95 12.63 22.08
C ALA A 415 16.57 12.79 22.75
N VAL A 416 16.48 12.45 24.03
CA VAL A 416 15.24 12.57 24.80
C VAL A 416 14.87 14.05 24.90
N LYS A 417 13.69 14.40 24.36
CA LYS A 417 13.12 15.76 24.47
C LYS A 417 12.25 15.85 25.71
N LEU A 418 12.60 16.77 26.62
CA LEU A 418 11.91 16.95 27.90
C LEU A 418 10.73 17.92 27.84
N ASP A 419 10.50 18.58 26.71
CA ASP A 419 9.47 19.60 26.53
C ASP A 419 8.08 19.13 26.95
N HIS A 420 7.75 17.87 26.66
CA HIS A 420 6.46 17.30 27.04
C HIS A 420 6.36 17.05 28.55
N LEU A 421 7.44 16.58 29.19
CA LEU A 421 7.48 16.40 30.65
C LEU A 421 7.28 17.73 31.38
N PHE A 422 7.94 18.80 30.90
CA PHE A 422 7.75 20.15 31.42
C PHE A 422 6.32 20.67 31.21
N ARG A 423 5.72 20.41 30.04
CA ARG A 423 4.34 20.81 29.75
C ARG A 423 3.32 20.05 30.61
N MET A 424 3.61 18.80 30.92
CA MET A 424 2.76 17.92 31.72
C MET A 424 2.87 18.16 33.23
N THR A 425 3.77 19.02 33.69
CA THR A 425 4.05 19.22 35.12
C THR A 425 3.82 20.66 35.53
N ASP A 426 3.07 20.86 36.61
CA ASP A 426 2.92 22.15 37.27
C ASP A 426 3.67 22.16 38.63
N HIS A 427 3.37 23.12 39.50
CA HIS A 427 3.96 23.18 40.85
C HIS A 427 3.36 22.16 41.83
N THR A 428 2.33 21.43 41.44
CA THR A 428 1.65 20.41 42.24
C THR A 428 2.20 19.03 41.93
N GLY A 429 2.28 18.67 40.65
CA GLY A 429 2.67 17.34 40.19
C GLY A 429 2.53 17.19 38.67
N ILE A 430 2.69 15.97 38.17
CA ILE A 430 2.40 15.65 36.77
C ILE A 430 0.89 15.36 36.58
N PHE A 431 0.30 15.91 35.52
CA PHE A 431 -1.10 15.68 35.16
C PHE A 431 -1.35 14.23 34.72
N GLN A 432 -2.54 13.74 35.03
CA GLN A 432 -3.07 12.47 34.53
C GLN A 432 -3.41 12.60 33.05
N HIS A 433 -2.77 11.75 32.25
CA HIS A 433 -2.99 11.60 30.81
C HIS A 433 -2.75 12.86 29.96
N ALA A 434 -2.48 12.62 28.68
CA ALA A 434 -2.39 13.66 27.66
C ALA A 434 -3.31 13.29 26.49
N ILE A 435 -3.88 14.29 25.84
CA ILE A 435 -4.47 14.11 24.51
C ILE A 435 -3.37 14.49 23.51
N TYR A 436 -2.75 13.48 22.91
CA TYR A 436 -1.53 13.62 22.13
C TYR A 436 -0.40 14.28 22.94
N SER A 437 -0.01 15.51 22.60
CA SER A 437 1.06 16.27 23.27
C SER A 437 0.57 17.37 24.22
N VAL A 438 -0.74 17.41 24.49
CA VAL A 438 -1.40 18.45 25.30
C VAL A 438 -1.90 17.82 26.61
N PRO A 439 -1.61 18.43 27.78
CA PRO A 439 -2.13 17.94 29.06
C PRO A 439 -3.66 17.85 29.06
N ASN A 440 -4.20 16.73 29.55
CA ASN A 440 -5.64 16.58 29.67
C ASN A 440 -6.14 17.21 30.98
N TYR A 441 -6.43 18.52 30.98
CA TYR A 441 -6.89 19.22 32.19
C TYR A 441 -8.26 18.75 32.72
N HIS A 442 -9.01 17.91 32.01
CA HIS A 442 -10.18 17.25 32.59
C HIS A 442 -9.80 16.27 33.71
N GLU A 443 -8.55 15.81 33.70
CA GLU A 443 -7.99 14.91 34.69
C GLU A 443 -6.89 15.63 35.47
N ALA A 444 -6.85 15.39 36.78
CA ALA A 444 -5.96 16.12 37.69
C ALA A 444 -4.71 15.30 37.96
N TYR A 445 -4.40 14.92 39.20
CA TYR A 445 -3.14 14.26 39.55
C TYR A 445 -3.36 12.88 40.16
N CYS A 446 -2.45 11.96 39.91
CA CYS A 446 -2.39 10.69 40.64
C CYS A 446 -1.00 10.35 41.16
N THR A 447 -0.97 9.56 42.24
CA THR A 447 0.27 9.08 42.86
C THR A 447 1.05 8.16 41.94
N ASP A 448 0.41 7.34 41.12
CA ASP A 448 1.12 6.45 40.20
C ASP A 448 1.84 7.18 39.05
N ASP A 449 1.30 8.28 38.53
CA ASP A 449 2.00 9.13 37.55
C ASP A 449 3.16 9.89 38.19
N ASN A 450 2.94 10.51 39.36
CA ASN A 450 3.98 11.23 40.09
C ASN A 450 5.11 10.29 40.55
N ALA A 451 4.79 9.06 40.93
CA ALA A 451 5.79 8.03 41.24
C ALA A 451 6.66 7.69 40.03
N ARG A 452 6.05 7.48 38.85
CA ARG A 452 6.80 7.20 37.60
C ARG A 452 7.67 8.38 37.19
N ALA A 453 7.14 9.60 37.29
CA ALA A 453 7.88 10.81 36.98
C ALA A 453 9.07 11.01 37.92
N PHE A 454 8.92 10.73 39.22
CA PHE A 454 10.02 10.78 40.18
C PHE A 454 11.12 9.76 39.87
N ILE A 455 10.76 8.50 39.56
CA ILE A 455 11.71 7.47 39.13
C ILE A 455 12.54 7.94 37.93
N TYR A 456 11.87 8.52 36.94
CA TYR A 456 12.54 9.07 35.77
C TYR A 456 13.58 10.13 36.15
N THR A 457 13.24 11.07 37.04
CA THR A 457 14.20 12.11 37.48
C THR A 457 15.42 11.54 38.19
N VAL A 458 15.26 10.48 38.99
CA VAL A 458 16.39 9.81 39.68
C VAL A 458 17.30 9.10 38.67
N PHE A 459 16.74 8.41 37.67
CA PHE A 459 17.56 7.79 36.64
C PHE A 459 18.23 8.82 35.73
N HIS A 460 17.57 9.94 35.44
CA HIS A 460 18.19 11.03 34.71
C HIS A 460 19.38 11.62 35.48
N GLU A 461 19.24 11.87 36.79
CA GLU A 461 20.35 12.30 37.66
C GLU A 461 21.53 11.31 37.59
N ARG A 462 21.25 10.01 37.64
CA ARG A 462 22.27 8.95 37.59
C ARG A 462 23.03 8.94 36.25
N GLU A 463 22.33 9.03 35.14
CA GLU A 463 22.92 8.86 33.80
C GLU A 463 23.55 10.14 33.24
N HIS A 464 23.03 11.31 33.62
CA HIS A 464 23.43 12.60 33.06
C HIS A 464 24.02 13.58 34.09
N GLY A 465 24.00 13.25 35.38
CA GLY A 465 24.42 14.13 36.45
C GLY A 465 23.34 15.13 36.87
N PRO A 466 23.65 16.05 37.80
CA PRO A 466 22.68 17.01 38.34
C PRO A 466 22.26 18.04 37.28
N ASP A 467 20.95 18.16 37.06
CA ASP A 467 20.33 19.18 36.20
C ASP A 467 19.32 19.99 37.03
N PRO A 468 19.49 21.33 37.16
CA PRO A 468 18.59 22.16 37.95
C PRO A 468 17.12 22.14 37.52
N ALA A 469 16.82 21.87 36.25
CA ALA A 469 15.44 21.75 35.77
C ALA A 469 14.82 20.42 36.19
N ILE A 470 15.58 19.33 36.11
CA ILE A 470 15.16 17.99 36.56
C ILE A 470 15.06 17.92 38.08
N ASP A 471 15.97 18.54 38.82
CA ASP A 471 15.95 18.59 40.29
C ASP A 471 14.68 19.31 40.81
N ARG A 472 14.26 20.39 40.12
CA ARG A 472 12.96 21.04 40.42
C ARG A 472 11.78 20.09 40.21
N LEU A 473 11.75 19.34 39.11
CA LEU A 473 10.70 18.35 38.86
C LEU A 473 10.73 17.22 39.91
N ALA A 474 11.91 16.71 40.24
CA ALA A 474 12.12 15.69 41.25
C ALA A 474 11.57 16.14 42.61
N SER A 475 11.86 17.38 43.00
CA SER A 475 11.33 18.00 44.21
C SER A 475 9.81 18.11 44.18
N THR A 476 9.20 18.49 43.04
CA THR A 476 7.73 18.54 42.90
C THR A 476 7.11 17.16 43.08
N TYR A 477 7.63 16.14 42.39
CA TYR A 477 7.07 14.78 42.46
C TYR A 477 7.24 14.16 43.84
N LEU A 478 8.39 14.33 44.48
CA LEU A 478 8.61 13.83 45.83
C LEU A 478 7.75 14.56 46.87
N ALA A 479 7.55 15.87 46.72
CA ALA A 479 6.63 16.63 47.56
C ALA A 479 5.18 16.14 47.38
N PHE A 480 4.76 15.81 46.15
CA PHE A 480 3.47 15.18 45.88
C PHE A 480 3.35 13.83 46.61
N LEU A 481 4.35 12.94 46.49
CA LEU A 481 4.34 11.65 47.18
C LEU A 481 4.30 11.80 48.71
N TRP A 482 5.03 12.78 49.25
CA TRP A 482 4.96 13.11 50.68
C TRP A 482 3.56 13.56 51.09
N TYR A 483 2.93 14.44 50.32
CA TYR A 483 1.58 14.93 50.62
C TYR A 483 0.50 13.84 50.42
N ALA A 484 0.74 12.89 49.50
CA ALA A 484 -0.09 11.71 49.29
C ALA A 484 -0.05 10.73 50.46
N PHE A 485 1.04 10.72 51.24
CA PHE A 485 1.21 9.80 52.34
C PHE A 485 0.40 10.22 53.58
N ASP A 486 -0.55 9.36 53.97
CA ASP A 486 -1.35 9.56 55.17
C ASP A 486 -0.72 8.85 56.37
N ALA A 487 -0.27 9.60 57.37
CA ALA A 487 0.43 9.05 58.53
C ALA A 487 -0.44 8.15 59.43
N ASN A 488 -1.77 8.35 59.43
CA ASN A 488 -2.70 7.59 60.27
C ASN A 488 -2.94 6.19 59.71
N THR A 489 -3.21 6.10 58.41
CA THR A 489 -3.46 4.84 57.70
C THR A 489 -2.17 4.18 57.22
N ARG A 490 -1.05 4.92 57.19
CA ARG A 490 0.23 4.55 56.58
C ARG A 490 0.12 4.20 55.09
N ARG A 491 -0.94 4.68 54.42
CA ARG A 491 -1.19 4.45 52.99
C ARG A 491 -0.99 5.73 52.20
N PHE A 492 -0.70 5.58 50.91
CA PHE A 492 -0.70 6.68 49.96
C PHE A 492 -2.12 6.79 49.42
N ARG A 493 -2.67 8.01 49.34
CA ARG A 493 -3.85 8.33 48.53
C ARG A 493 -3.43 8.35 47.06
N ASN A 494 -4.32 8.09 46.10
CA ASN A 494 -3.97 8.14 44.67
C ASN A 494 -4.44 9.44 44.04
N PHE A 495 -5.74 9.67 44.00
CA PHE A 495 -6.33 10.72 43.18
C PHE A 495 -6.49 12.06 43.93
N MET A 496 -6.01 13.12 43.31
CA MET A 496 -6.14 14.51 43.77
C MET A 496 -6.76 15.36 42.67
N ASN A 497 -7.73 16.22 43.02
CA ASN A 497 -8.32 17.19 42.10
C ASN A 497 -7.51 18.49 41.97
N HIS A 498 -7.93 19.40 41.08
CA HIS A 498 -7.25 20.68 40.84
C HIS A 498 -7.26 21.61 42.06
N GLU A 499 -8.24 21.49 42.95
CA GLU A 499 -8.30 22.21 44.22
C GLU A 499 -7.38 21.61 45.30
N ARG A 500 -6.58 20.58 44.96
CA ARG A 500 -5.66 19.86 45.86
C ARG A 500 -6.33 19.12 47.01
N HIS A 501 -7.57 18.70 46.79
CA HIS A 501 -8.30 17.80 47.66
C HIS A 501 -8.12 16.35 47.21
N TRP A 502 -7.82 15.49 48.18
CA TRP A 502 -7.77 14.05 47.96
C TRP A 502 -9.18 13.49 47.79
N LEU A 503 -9.38 12.72 46.72
CA LEU A 503 -10.68 12.16 46.37
C LEU A 503 -10.97 10.84 47.10
N GLU A 504 -9.99 10.33 47.85
CA GLU A 504 -10.08 9.08 48.59
C GLU A 504 -9.26 9.12 49.88
N SER A 505 -9.63 8.28 50.85
CA SER A 505 -8.92 8.18 52.14
C SER A 505 -7.67 7.30 52.07
N LYS A 506 -7.62 6.35 51.13
CA LYS A 506 -6.47 5.50 50.81
C LYS A 506 -6.54 5.08 49.34
N GLY A 507 -5.40 5.07 48.65
CA GLY A 507 -5.27 4.61 47.27
C GLY A 507 -5.25 3.08 47.16
N SER A 508 -5.23 2.60 45.92
CA SER A 508 -5.13 1.17 45.60
C SER A 508 -3.83 0.53 46.13
N GLU A 509 -3.77 -0.80 46.16
CA GLU A 509 -2.51 -1.50 46.43
C GLU A 509 -1.46 -1.21 45.36
N ASP A 510 -1.88 -1.03 44.11
CA ASP A 510 -0.99 -0.74 42.98
C ASP A 510 -0.33 0.64 43.10
N SER A 511 -1.12 1.69 43.35
CA SER A 511 -0.58 3.05 43.50
C SER A 511 0.33 3.17 44.73
N HIS A 512 -0.02 2.48 45.82
CA HIS A 512 0.82 2.41 47.01
C HIS A 512 2.17 1.72 46.71
N ALA A 513 2.16 0.59 46.02
CA ALA A 513 3.38 -0.13 45.68
C ALA A 513 4.26 0.63 44.67
N ARG A 514 3.66 1.37 43.74
CA ARG A 514 4.40 2.28 42.83
C ARG A 514 5.04 3.45 43.56
N ALA A 515 4.35 4.03 44.55
CA ALA A 515 4.95 5.06 45.41
C ALA A 515 6.14 4.50 46.19
N LEU A 516 6.03 3.29 46.74
CA LEU A 516 7.15 2.59 47.37
C LEU A 516 8.30 2.35 46.40
N TRP A 517 8.02 1.90 45.17
CA TRP A 517 9.04 1.74 44.13
C TRP A 517 9.77 3.06 43.88
N ALA A 518 9.05 4.17 43.75
CA ALA A 518 9.68 5.47 43.49
C ALA A 518 10.63 5.91 44.60
N VAL A 519 10.22 5.81 45.87
CA VAL A 519 11.10 6.16 47.00
C VAL A 519 12.22 5.13 47.21
N GLY A 520 11.98 3.86 46.88
CA GLY A 520 13.01 2.81 46.88
C GLY A 520 14.11 3.10 45.84
N THR A 521 13.73 3.47 44.62
CA THR A 521 14.67 3.89 43.56
C THR A 521 15.52 5.07 44.00
N ALA A 522 14.92 6.09 44.64
CA ALA A 522 15.67 7.24 45.14
C ALA A 522 16.69 6.84 46.22
N LEU A 523 16.37 5.88 47.08
CA LEU A 523 17.30 5.35 48.09
C LEU A 523 18.48 4.60 47.46
N GLY A 524 18.21 3.84 46.39
CA GLY A 524 19.20 3.05 45.65
C GLY A 524 20.13 3.88 44.75
N HIS A 525 19.64 5.01 44.23
CA HIS A 525 20.30 5.68 43.11
C HIS A 525 20.50 7.19 43.21
N SER A 526 19.70 7.93 43.99
CA SER A 526 19.82 9.39 43.99
C SER A 526 21.06 9.86 44.72
N GLN A 527 21.67 10.96 44.27
CA GLN A 527 22.81 11.59 44.95
C GLN A 527 22.36 12.71 45.90
N ASN A 528 21.12 13.16 45.79
CA ASN A 528 20.55 14.20 46.63
C ASN A 528 20.17 13.67 48.03
N GLU A 529 20.91 14.07 49.06
CA GLU A 529 20.69 13.64 50.45
C GLU A 529 19.27 13.97 50.97
N GLY A 530 18.71 15.11 50.56
CA GLY A 530 17.36 15.51 50.95
C GLY A 530 16.31 14.54 50.41
N PHE A 531 16.43 14.16 49.14
CA PHE A 531 15.53 13.19 48.50
C PHE A 531 15.65 11.81 49.14
N ARG A 532 16.88 11.37 49.43
CA ARG A 532 17.12 10.08 50.12
C ARG A 532 16.51 10.07 51.52
N ASN A 533 16.68 11.13 52.30
CA ASN A 533 16.18 11.19 53.68
C ASN A 533 14.65 11.16 53.74
N LEU A 534 13.97 11.92 52.89
CA LEU A 534 12.50 11.89 52.81
C LEU A 534 12.00 10.55 52.25
N SER A 535 12.69 9.99 51.25
CA SER A 535 12.37 8.67 50.69
C SER A 535 12.53 7.56 51.72
N ALA A 536 13.55 7.60 52.58
CA ALA A 536 13.74 6.62 53.67
C ALA A 536 12.56 6.63 54.64
N LEU A 537 12.11 7.84 55.03
CA LEU A 537 10.97 8.01 55.91
C LEU A 537 9.68 7.44 55.31
N LEU A 538 9.41 7.74 54.04
CA LEU A 538 8.24 7.23 53.32
C LEU A 538 8.31 5.71 53.12
N PHE A 539 9.47 5.19 52.73
CA PHE A 539 9.68 3.76 52.50
C PHE A 539 9.45 2.96 53.78
N GLN A 540 10.09 3.35 54.89
CA GLN A 540 9.96 2.66 56.17
C GLN A 540 8.51 2.63 56.68
N ARG A 541 7.78 3.75 56.54
CA ARG A 541 6.40 3.84 57.03
C ARG A 541 5.39 3.17 56.10
N GLY A 542 5.62 3.22 54.78
CA GLY A 542 4.76 2.64 53.77
C GLY A 542 4.94 1.14 53.57
N LEU A 543 6.06 0.55 53.99
CA LEU A 543 6.30 -0.88 53.78
C LEU A 543 5.35 -1.78 54.59
N GLU A 544 4.95 -1.34 55.78
CA GLU A 544 4.20 -2.20 56.71
C GLU A 544 2.82 -2.65 56.19
N PRO A 545 1.98 -1.77 55.62
CA PRO A 545 0.71 -2.18 55.04
C PRO A 545 0.80 -3.25 53.94
N VAL A 546 1.95 -3.40 53.26
CA VAL A 546 2.11 -4.35 52.14
C VAL A 546 1.94 -5.81 52.59
N LYS A 547 2.22 -6.12 53.86
CA LYS A 547 1.99 -7.47 54.43
C LYS A 547 0.53 -7.93 54.34
N HIS A 548 -0.40 -6.99 54.18
CA HIS A 548 -1.83 -7.25 54.07
C HIS A 548 -2.37 -7.08 52.64
N PHE A 549 -1.49 -6.87 51.66
CA PHE A 549 -1.91 -6.74 50.26
C PHE A 549 -2.28 -8.10 49.67
N SER A 550 -3.07 -8.09 48.61
CA SER A 550 -3.55 -9.29 47.92
C SER A 550 -3.25 -9.30 46.42
N SER A 551 -2.87 -8.15 45.85
CA SER A 551 -2.53 -7.98 44.44
C SER A 551 -1.11 -8.48 44.15
N PRO A 552 -0.93 -9.49 43.27
CA PRO A 552 0.40 -9.93 42.85
C PRO A 552 1.20 -8.81 42.18
N ARG A 553 0.51 -7.88 41.50
CA ARG A 553 1.14 -6.73 40.84
C ARG A 553 1.71 -5.75 41.87
N ALA A 554 0.97 -5.49 42.95
CA ALA A 554 1.45 -4.64 44.03
C ALA A 554 2.67 -5.27 44.73
N TRP A 555 2.62 -6.57 45.01
CA TRP A 555 3.80 -7.27 45.54
C TRP A 555 5.01 -7.19 44.61
N ALA A 556 4.84 -7.35 43.31
CA ALA A 556 5.93 -7.22 42.35
C ALA A 556 6.58 -5.83 42.41
N PHE A 557 5.80 -4.75 42.40
CA PHE A 557 6.35 -3.39 42.52
C PHE A 557 7.03 -3.16 43.88
N THR A 558 6.47 -3.66 44.99
CA THR A 558 7.15 -3.56 46.29
C THR A 558 8.45 -4.36 46.33
N LEU A 559 8.51 -5.53 45.70
CA LEU A 559 9.76 -6.31 45.62
C LEU A 559 10.82 -5.56 44.81
N VAL A 560 10.46 -4.87 43.74
CA VAL A 560 11.38 -3.97 43.02
C VAL A 560 11.84 -2.85 43.96
N ALA A 561 10.92 -2.23 44.71
CA ALA A 561 11.26 -1.20 45.68
C ALA A 561 12.27 -1.66 46.74
N ILE A 562 12.07 -2.86 47.30
CA ILE A 562 12.98 -3.50 48.26
C ILE A 562 14.32 -3.83 47.61
N HIS A 563 14.32 -4.29 46.36
CA HIS A 563 15.56 -4.56 45.63
C HIS A 563 16.40 -3.29 45.46
N GLU A 564 15.79 -2.18 45.04
CA GLU A 564 16.45 -0.88 44.93
C GLU A 564 16.99 -0.39 46.28
N TYR A 565 16.22 -0.56 47.35
CA TYR A 565 16.66 -0.26 48.71
C TYR A 565 17.88 -1.10 49.14
N LEU A 566 17.82 -2.42 48.97
CA LEU A 566 18.89 -3.35 49.34
C LEU A 566 20.15 -3.17 48.48
N HIS A 567 20.03 -2.61 47.28
CA HIS A 567 21.18 -2.22 46.48
C HIS A 567 22.04 -1.16 47.20
N ALA A 568 21.42 -0.21 47.90
CA ALA A 568 22.14 0.77 48.74
C ALA A 568 22.47 0.24 50.14
N PHE A 569 21.69 -0.70 50.68
CA PHE A 569 21.79 -1.20 52.06
C PHE A 569 21.82 -2.73 52.12
N CYS A 570 22.83 -3.35 51.50
CA CYS A 570 22.92 -4.79 51.23
C CYS A 570 22.97 -5.75 52.44
N GLY A 571 22.85 -5.24 53.67
CA GLY A 571 22.88 -6.02 54.90
C GLY A 571 21.69 -5.81 55.85
N ASP A 572 20.72 -4.97 55.50
CA ASP A 572 19.51 -4.78 56.30
C ASP A 572 18.55 -5.98 56.15
N ARG A 573 17.99 -6.49 57.25
CA ARG A 573 17.25 -7.78 57.31
C ARG A 573 15.82 -7.63 57.79
#